data_AF-A0A974YUY1-F1
#
_entry.id   AF-A0A974YUY1-F1
#
_cell.length_a   1.000
_cell.length_b   1.000
_cell.length_c   1.000
_cell.angle_alpha   90.00
_cell.angle_beta   90.00
_cell.angle_gamma   90.00
#
_symmetry.space_group_name_H-M   'P 1'
#
loop_
_entity.id
_entity.type
_entity.pdbx_description
1 polymer ?
#
loop_
_entity_poly.entity_id
_entity_poly.type
_entity_poly.pdbx_seq_one_letter_code
_entity_poly.pdbx_strand_id
1 'polypeptide(L)'
;MPIRRNTDQKSKTLIEFYSELKNDSDVISKGVGTLMLNWIDKINSEFKETEIWGLTSHYHLTLQNKNDYTSKTYVVLTTGMDEYHIEYLIPKELEPWKNAFVKGATKSLDEAMEMLITAMINSRGWCKSTELNKLKTDEKKLNHSFMD
;
A
#
# COMPACT_ATOMS: atom_id res chain seq x y z
N MET A 1 11.91 -7.00 0.58
CA MET A 1 12.96 -6.05 0.98
C MET A 1 12.23 -4.87 1.56
N PRO A 2 12.86 -3.91 2.28
CA PRO A 2 12.09 -2.73 2.66
C PRO A 2 11.53 -2.06 1.39
N ILE A 3 10.28 -1.59 1.45
CA ILE A 3 9.69 -0.76 0.40
C ILE A 3 10.63 0.40 0.10
N ARG A 4 10.94 0.59 -1.17
CA ARG A 4 11.92 1.59 -1.61
C ARG A 4 11.21 2.78 -2.21
N ARG A 5 11.71 3.99 -1.96
CA ARG A 5 11.23 5.14 -2.71
C ARG A 5 11.68 5.01 -4.17
N ASN A 6 10.80 5.39 -5.09
CA ASN A 6 11.11 5.49 -6.50
C ASN A 6 12.35 6.38 -6.72
N THR A 7 13.31 5.93 -7.53
CA THR A 7 14.60 6.62 -7.71
C THR A 7 14.51 7.94 -8.46
N ASP A 8 13.38 8.24 -9.09
CA ASP A 8 13.11 9.58 -9.63
C ASP A 8 12.91 10.62 -8.50
N GLN A 9 12.62 10.18 -7.26
CA GLN A 9 12.48 11.02 -6.08
C GLN A 9 13.73 10.95 -5.17
N LYS A 10 14.82 11.55 -5.63
CA LYS A 10 16.18 11.35 -5.08
C LYS A 10 16.46 12.00 -3.71
N SER A 11 15.59 12.87 -3.22
CA SER A 11 15.94 13.74 -2.09
C SER A 11 15.91 13.04 -0.73
N LYS A 12 15.04 12.05 -0.53
CA LYS A 12 14.80 11.38 0.77
C LYS A 12 14.30 9.95 0.55
N THR A 13 14.53 9.06 1.50
CA THR A 13 13.81 7.79 1.63
C THR A 13 12.32 8.03 1.98
N LEU A 14 11.50 6.98 1.91
CA LEU A 14 10.10 7.06 2.36
C LEU A 14 10.02 7.38 3.86
N ILE A 15 10.87 6.74 4.67
CA ILE A 15 10.90 6.94 6.12
C ILE A 15 11.26 8.39 6.45
N GLU A 16 12.31 8.94 5.83
CA GLU A 16 12.68 10.35 6.03
C GLU A 16 11.56 11.30 5.61
N PHE A 17 10.94 11.07 4.45
CA PHE A 17 9.84 11.91 3.96
C PHE A 17 8.66 11.96 4.94
N TYR A 18 8.18 10.80 5.43
CA TYR A 18 7.04 10.78 6.36
C TYR A 18 7.42 11.13 7.80
N SER A 19 8.69 10.97 8.20
CA SER A 19 9.19 11.42 9.50
C SER A 19 9.18 12.94 9.61
N GLU A 20 9.45 13.67 8.52
CA GLU A 20 9.32 15.13 8.51
C GLU A 20 7.87 15.55 8.72
N LEU A 21 6.91 14.92 8.03
CA LEU A 21 5.49 15.21 8.21
C LEU A 21 5.01 14.93 9.65
N LYS A 22 5.47 13.82 10.24
CA LYS A 22 5.19 13.48 11.64
C LYS A 22 5.68 14.56 12.61
N ASN A 23 6.73 15.30 12.25
CA ASN A 23 7.31 16.37 13.07
C ASN A 23 6.83 17.77 12.69
N ASP A 24 5.90 17.89 11.74
CA ASP A 24 5.29 19.16 11.36
C ASP A 24 4.43 19.73 12.50
N SER A 25 4.31 21.05 12.54
CA SER A 25 3.42 21.77 13.45
C SER A 25 1.95 21.62 13.09
N ASP A 26 1.63 21.35 11.82
CA ASP A 26 0.29 21.09 11.34
C ASP A 26 -0.21 19.71 11.80
N VAL A 27 -1.35 19.70 12.49
CA VAL A 27 -1.92 18.49 13.10
C VAL A 27 -2.27 17.44 12.05
N ILE A 28 -2.73 17.86 10.87
CA ILE A 28 -3.07 16.95 9.78
C ILE A 28 -1.82 16.25 9.26
N SER A 29 -0.78 17.03 8.93
CA SER A 29 0.51 16.51 8.46
C SER A 29 1.14 15.55 9.45
N LYS A 30 1.06 15.86 10.75
CA LYS A 30 1.52 14.99 11.83
C LYS A 30 0.79 13.65 11.88
N GLY A 31 -0.54 13.68 11.75
CA GLY A 31 -1.38 12.47 11.69
C GLY A 31 -1.01 11.60 10.49
N VAL A 32 -0.92 12.22 9.31
CA VAL A 32 -0.54 11.56 8.05
C VAL A 32 0.83 10.90 8.15
N GLY A 33 1.84 11.64 8.63
CA GLY A 33 3.20 11.10 8.81
C GLY A 33 3.23 9.92 9.77
N THR A 34 2.48 9.99 10.88
CA THR A 34 2.40 8.90 11.86
C THR A 34 1.78 7.63 11.27
N LEU A 35 0.63 7.75 10.63
CA LEU A 35 -0.09 6.61 10.06
C LEU A 35 0.68 5.99 8.87
N MET A 36 1.31 6.81 8.02
CA MET A 36 2.07 6.28 6.90
C MET A 36 3.36 5.56 7.33
N LEU A 37 4.00 6.00 8.42
CA LEU A 37 5.14 5.27 8.99
C LEU A 37 4.70 3.88 9.51
N ASN A 38 3.53 3.78 10.14
CA ASN A 38 2.98 2.48 10.56
C ASN A 38 2.76 1.54 9.36
N TRP A 39 2.21 2.06 8.25
CA TRP A 39 2.10 1.32 6.99
C TRP A 39 3.46 0.80 6.53
N ILE A 40 4.45 1.69 6.42
CA ILE A 40 5.79 1.35 5.93
C ILE A 40 6.43 0.26 6.80
N ASP A 41 6.35 0.39 8.12
CA ASP A 41 6.91 -0.58 9.05
C ASP A 41 6.25 -1.95 8.89
N LYS A 42 4.93 -1.99 8.81
CA LYS A 42 4.18 -3.25 8.67
C LYS A 42 4.40 -3.89 7.30
N ILE A 43 4.41 -3.11 6.21
CA ILE A 43 4.76 -3.59 4.86
C ILE A 43 6.16 -4.21 4.85
N ASN A 44 7.14 -3.53 5.45
CA ASN A 44 8.52 -4.04 5.52
C ASN A 44 8.63 -5.34 6.31
N SER A 45 7.78 -5.53 7.32
CA SER A 45 7.76 -6.73 8.15
C SER A 45 7.15 -7.94 7.44
N GLU A 46 6.12 -7.72 6.62
CA GLU A 46 5.37 -8.77 5.91
C GLU A 46 6.02 -9.11 4.55
N PHE A 47 6.62 -8.14 3.86
CA PHE A 47 7.18 -8.32 2.50
C PHE A 47 8.72 -8.21 2.48
N LYS A 48 9.38 -9.29 2.90
CA LYS A 48 10.84 -9.38 3.03
C LYS A 48 11.56 -9.65 1.72
N GLU A 49 10.87 -10.14 0.70
CA GLU A 49 11.46 -10.45 -0.61
C GLU A 49 10.78 -9.70 -1.75
N THR A 50 9.48 -9.45 -1.64
CA THR A 50 8.69 -8.77 -2.67
C THR A 50 9.25 -7.38 -2.93
N GLU A 51 9.49 -7.08 -4.21
CA GLU A 51 9.94 -5.77 -4.62
C GLU A 51 8.74 -4.82 -4.73
N ILE A 52 8.76 -3.75 -3.93
CA ILE A 52 7.72 -2.73 -3.88
C ILE A 52 8.39 -1.36 -3.97
N TRP A 53 7.93 -0.55 -4.91
CA TRP A 53 8.40 0.81 -5.13
C TRP A 53 7.33 1.80 -4.73
N GLY A 54 7.69 2.80 -3.94
CA GLY A 54 6.82 3.85 -3.45
C GLY A 54 7.07 5.17 -4.15
N LEU A 55 6.05 5.72 -4.80
CA LEU A 55 6.03 7.08 -5.34
C LEU A 55 5.19 7.97 -4.41
N THR A 56 5.77 9.06 -3.94
CA THR A 56 5.08 10.02 -3.06
C THR A 56 4.51 11.19 -3.86
N SER A 57 3.25 11.55 -3.65
CA SER A 57 2.61 12.72 -4.27
C SER A 57 1.51 13.25 -3.35
N HIS A 58 1.55 14.53 -2.97
CA HIS A 58 0.57 15.15 -2.05
C HIS A 58 0.29 14.33 -0.79
N TYR A 59 1.36 13.83 -0.14
CA TYR A 59 1.31 12.96 1.04
C TYR A 59 0.73 11.55 0.83
N HIS A 60 0.36 11.19 -0.40
CA HIS A 60 -0.03 9.83 -0.75
C HIS A 60 1.21 8.97 -1.02
N LEU A 61 1.08 7.68 -0.76
CA LEU A 61 2.05 6.66 -1.14
C LEU A 61 1.46 5.76 -2.22
N THR A 62 1.87 5.98 -3.46
CA THR A 62 1.53 5.11 -4.58
C THR A 62 2.49 3.93 -4.64
N LEU A 63 1.96 2.71 -4.66
CA LEU A 63 2.73 1.49 -4.80
C LEU A 63 2.81 1.04 -6.25
N GLN A 64 4.05 0.76 -6.68
CA GLN A 64 4.42 0.33 -8.01
C GLN A 64 5.22 -0.98 -7.94
N ASN A 65 5.12 -1.79 -8.99
CA ASN A 65 5.88 -3.03 -9.13
C ASN A 65 7.18 -2.86 -9.90
N LYS A 66 7.55 -1.62 -10.24
CA LYS A 66 8.76 -1.25 -10.98
C LYS A 66 9.27 0.10 -10.50
N ASN A 67 10.58 0.27 -10.56
CA ASN A 67 11.26 1.53 -10.27
C ASN A 67 11.19 2.50 -11.46
N ASP A 68 10.01 3.04 -11.73
CA ASP A 68 9.79 3.97 -12.84
C ASP A 68 8.56 4.83 -12.51
N TYR A 69 8.74 6.15 -12.42
CA TYR A 69 7.64 7.05 -12.03
C TYR A 69 6.46 7.03 -13.02
N THR A 70 6.68 6.62 -14.27
CA THR A 70 5.63 6.49 -15.29
C THR A 70 4.90 5.14 -15.24
N SER A 71 5.40 4.21 -14.43
CA SER A 71 4.78 2.90 -14.28
C SER A 71 3.39 3.01 -13.66
N LYS A 72 2.53 2.06 -14.06
CA LYS A 72 1.14 2.01 -13.64
C LYS A 72 1.00 2.06 -12.12
N THR A 73 0.09 2.91 -11.65
CA THR A 73 -0.34 2.97 -10.25
C THR A 73 -1.28 1.80 -9.99
N TYR A 74 -0.84 0.83 -9.18
CA TYR A 74 -1.66 -0.34 -8.84
C TYR A 74 -2.44 -0.13 -7.55
N VAL A 75 -1.78 0.43 -6.53
CA VAL A 75 -2.35 0.71 -5.22
C VAL A 75 -1.94 2.11 -4.79
N VAL A 76 -2.84 2.85 -4.17
CA VAL A 76 -2.57 4.15 -3.54
C VAL A 76 -2.96 4.05 -2.08
N LEU A 77 -2.01 4.38 -1.21
CA LEU A 77 -2.23 4.50 0.22
C LEU A 77 -2.34 5.98 0.56
N THR A 78 -3.41 6.33 1.25
CA THR A 78 -3.60 7.66 1.83
C THR A 78 -4.05 7.50 3.27
N THR A 79 -4.05 8.60 4.02
CA THR A 79 -4.42 8.60 5.43
C THR A 79 -5.25 9.84 5.70
N GLY A 80 -6.34 9.68 6.45
CA GLY A 80 -7.05 10.78 7.07
C GLY A 80 -6.33 11.25 8.35
N MET A 81 -7.06 11.93 9.23
CA MET A 81 -6.52 12.34 10.54
C MET A 81 -6.29 11.14 11.47
N ASP A 82 -7.18 10.14 11.42
CA ASP A 82 -7.20 8.96 12.30
C ASP A 82 -7.59 7.67 11.57
N GLU A 83 -7.54 7.65 10.23
CA GLU A 83 -7.94 6.51 9.42
C GLU A 83 -6.96 6.25 8.27
N TYR A 84 -6.83 4.98 7.90
CA TYR A 84 -6.11 4.49 6.74
C TYR A 84 -7.06 4.38 5.57
N HIS A 85 -6.64 4.84 4.40
CA HIS A 85 -7.37 4.65 3.15
C HIS A 85 -6.51 3.91 2.15
N ILE A 86 -7.18 3.17 1.30
CA ILE A 86 -6.55 2.44 0.21
C ILE A 86 -7.42 2.47 -1.02
N GLU A 87 -6.75 2.64 -2.16
CA GLU A 87 -7.35 2.52 -3.47
C GLU A 87 -6.56 1.51 -4.30
N TYR A 88 -7.22 0.69 -5.11
CA TYR A 88 -6.54 -0.14 -6.08
C TYR A 88 -7.20 -0.12 -7.46
N LEU A 89 -6.35 -0.17 -8.48
CA LEU A 89 -6.77 -0.15 -9.87
C LEU A 89 -7.41 -1.48 -10.25
N ILE A 90 -8.65 -1.44 -10.76
CA ILE A 90 -9.33 -2.62 -11.28
C ILE A 90 -8.61 -3.07 -12.56
N PRO A 91 -8.31 -4.38 -12.74
CA PRO A 91 -7.76 -4.89 -13.99
C PRO A 91 -8.63 -4.51 -15.20
N LYS A 92 -7.99 -4.27 -16.34
CA LYS A 92 -8.64 -3.74 -17.56
C LYS A 92 -9.81 -4.61 -18.04
N GLU A 93 -9.69 -5.92 -17.86
CA GLU A 93 -10.69 -6.91 -18.23
C GLU A 93 -11.91 -6.95 -17.28
N LEU A 94 -11.82 -6.29 -16.13
CA LEU A 94 -12.90 -6.20 -15.12
C LEU A 94 -13.40 -4.76 -14.93
N GLU A 95 -12.76 -3.75 -15.54
CA GLU A 95 -13.06 -2.36 -15.26
C GLU A 95 -14.46 -1.96 -15.81
N PRO A 96 -15.38 -1.43 -14.99
CA PRO A 96 -16.69 -1.01 -15.47
C PRO A 96 -16.62 0.25 -16.36
N TRP A 97 -15.58 1.06 -16.18
CA TRP A 97 -15.17 2.15 -17.05
C TRP A 97 -13.65 2.31 -16.96
N LYS A 98 -13.07 3.01 -17.93
CA LYS A 98 -11.62 3.19 -18.04
C LYS A 98 -11.02 3.76 -16.75
N ASN A 99 -9.98 3.10 -16.23
CA ASN A 99 -9.24 3.47 -15.02
C ASN A 99 -10.09 3.46 -13.75
N ALA A 100 -11.04 2.52 -13.61
CA ALA A 100 -11.83 2.39 -12.39
C ALA A 100 -10.98 1.89 -11.20
N PHE A 101 -11.26 2.44 -10.01
CA PHE A 101 -10.62 2.05 -8.76
C PHE A 101 -11.65 1.54 -7.75
N VAL A 102 -11.25 0.57 -6.93
CA VAL A 102 -11.94 0.24 -5.67
C VAL A 102 -11.30 1.07 -4.57
N LYS A 103 -12.12 1.57 -3.64
CA LYS A 103 -11.68 2.35 -2.49
C LYS A 103 -12.18 1.71 -1.20
N GLY A 104 -11.42 1.87 -0.13
CA GLY A 104 -11.87 1.55 1.22
C GLY A 104 -11.11 2.36 2.27
N ALA A 105 -11.62 2.31 3.50
CA ALA A 105 -11.03 2.97 4.65
C ALA A 105 -11.25 2.14 5.92
N THR A 106 -10.33 2.25 6.87
CA THR A 106 -10.44 1.65 8.21
C THR A 106 -9.57 2.41 9.21
N LYS A 107 -9.89 2.30 10.50
CA LYS A 107 -9.05 2.83 11.60
C LYS A 107 -8.04 1.82 12.15
N SER A 108 -8.16 0.55 11.75
CA SER A 108 -7.28 -0.54 12.21
C SER A 108 -6.14 -0.76 11.23
N LEU A 109 -4.90 -0.78 11.71
CA LEU A 109 -3.73 -1.08 10.88
C LEU A 109 -3.78 -2.52 10.34
N ASP A 110 -4.26 -3.47 11.16
CA ASP A 110 -4.32 -4.87 10.76
C ASP A 110 -5.36 -5.09 9.64
N GLU A 111 -6.55 -4.50 9.77
CA GLU A 111 -7.56 -4.51 8.69
C GLU A 111 -7.02 -3.78 7.45
N ALA A 112 -6.31 -2.67 7.63
CA ALA A 112 -5.72 -1.95 6.51
C ALA A 112 -4.73 -2.85 5.76
N MET A 113 -3.90 -3.62 6.46
CA MET A 113 -3.00 -4.59 5.83
C MET A 113 -3.73 -5.70 5.08
N GLU A 114 -4.82 -6.23 5.61
CA GLU A 114 -5.67 -7.20 4.90
C GLU A 114 -6.23 -6.59 3.60
N MET A 115 -6.67 -5.33 3.65
CA MET A 115 -7.11 -4.60 2.47
C MET A 115 -5.97 -4.38 1.48
N LEU A 116 -4.74 -4.11 1.94
CA LEU A 116 -3.56 -3.99 1.08
C LEU A 116 -3.23 -5.31 0.38
N ILE A 117 -3.23 -6.42 1.10
CA ILE A 117 -2.99 -7.75 0.52
C ILE A 117 -4.05 -8.03 -0.56
N THR A 118 -5.32 -7.78 -0.24
CA THR A 118 -6.45 -7.90 -1.19
C THR A 118 -6.25 -7.01 -2.42
N ALA A 119 -5.86 -5.74 -2.22
CA ALA A 119 -5.58 -4.79 -3.27
C ALA A 119 -4.42 -5.23 -4.18
N MET A 120 -3.32 -5.70 -3.61
CA MET A 120 -2.16 -6.20 -4.36
C MET A 120 -2.50 -7.45 -5.18
N ILE A 121 -3.32 -8.36 -4.63
CA ILE A 121 -3.81 -9.55 -5.35
C ILE A 121 -4.72 -9.15 -6.51
N ASN A 122 -5.74 -8.32 -6.23
CA ASN A 122 -6.79 -8.02 -7.19
C ASN A 122 -6.35 -7.04 -8.29
N SER A 123 -5.41 -6.14 -8.00
CA SER A 123 -4.80 -5.26 -9.00
C SER A 123 -3.82 -5.97 -9.94
N ARG A 124 -3.39 -7.20 -9.59
CA ARG A 124 -2.44 -8.02 -10.37
C ARG A 124 -1.06 -7.38 -10.59
N GLY A 125 -0.69 -6.40 -9.75
CA GLY A 125 0.61 -5.74 -9.84
C GLY A 125 1.80 -6.64 -9.47
N TRP A 126 1.60 -7.58 -8.54
CA TRP A 126 2.67 -8.41 -7.95
C TRP A 126 2.44 -9.91 -8.13
N CYS A 127 1.91 -10.37 -9.28
CA CYS A 127 1.58 -11.79 -9.53
C CYS A 127 2.74 -12.78 -9.33
N LYS A 128 4.00 -12.30 -9.39
CA LYS A 128 5.20 -13.13 -9.19
C LYS A 128 5.67 -13.19 -7.73
N SER A 129 5.02 -12.47 -6.81
CA SER A 129 5.37 -12.49 -5.38
C SER A 129 4.96 -13.82 -4.75
N THR A 130 5.94 -14.56 -4.24
CA THR A 130 5.74 -15.80 -3.48
C THR A 130 5.09 -15.53 -2.12
N GLU A 131 5.51 -14.45 -1.45
CA GLU A 131 4.96 -14.00 -0.16
C GLU A 131 3.47 -13.68 -0.27
N LEU A 132 3.08 -12.90 -1.29
CA LEU A 132 1.67 -12.54 -1.52
C LEU A 132 0.81 -13.77 -1.84
N ASN A 133 1.35 -14.71 -2.62
CA ASN A 133 0.64 -15.96 -2.94
C ASN A 133 0.47 -16.87 -1.71
N LYS A 134 1.44 -16.85 -0.78
CA LYS A 134 1.33 -17.57 0.49
C LYS A 134 0.22 -16.96 1.37
N LEU A 135 0.22 -15.63 1.55
CA LEU A 135 -0.80 -14.92 2.33
C LEU A 135 -2.22 -15.19 1.80
N LYS A 136 -2.42 -15.15 0.48
CA LYS A 136 -3.68 -15.50 -0.17
C LYS A 136 -4.17 -16.92 0.15
N THR A 137 -3.23 -17.86 0.29
CA THR A 137 -3.56 -19.28 0.56
C THR A 137 -3.94 -19.48 2.02
N ASP A 138 -3.30 -18.76 2.93
CA ASP A 138 -3.59 -18.83 4.36
C ASP A 138 -4.94 -18.18 4.71
N GLU A 139 -5.30 -17.05 4.07
CA GLU A 139 -6.66 -16.46 4.17
C GLU A 139 -7.76 -17.44 3.72
N LYS A 140 -7.52 -18.16 2.62
CA LYS A 140 -8.51 -19.15 2.13
C LYS A 140 -8.69 -20.32 3.09
N LYS A 141 -7.63 -20.77 3.78
CA LYS A 141 -7.70 -21.85 4.77
C LYS A 141 -8.46 -21.41 6.02
N LEU A 142 -8.21 -20.20 6.51
CA LEU A 142 -8.97 -19.61 7.63
C LEU A 142 -10.46 -19.54 7.29
N ASN A 143 -10.83 -19.01 6.12
CA ASN A 143 -12.24 -18.88 5.73
C ASN A 143 -12.96 -20.21 5.46
N HIS A 144 -12.24 -21.29 5.11
CA HIS A 144 -12.85 -22.64 5.04
C HIS A 144 -13.05 -23.25 6.44
N SER A 145 -12.16 -22.98 7.40
CA SER A 145 -12.26 -23.56 8.76
C SER A 145 -13.40 -23.04 9.63
N PHE A 146 -14.07 -21.96 9.22
CA PHE A 146 -15.25 -21.40 9.90
C PHE A 146 -16.58 -21.78 9.23
N MET A 147 -16.54 -22.62 8.17
CA MET A 147 -17.73 -23.11 7.46
C MET A 147 -17.97 -24.62 7.63
N ASP A 148 -17.13 -25.30 8.42
CA ASP A 148 -17.30 -26.70 8.86
C ASP A 148 -17.70 -26.75 10.34
#